data_AF-A0A7L0MMN8-F1
#
_entry.id   AF-A0A7L0MMN8-F1
#
_cell.length_a   1.000
_cell.length_b   1.000
_cell.length_c   1.000
_cell.angle_alpha   90.00
_cell.angle_beta   90.00
_cell.angle_gamma   90.00
#
_symmetry.space_group_name_H-M   'P 1'
#
loop_
_entity.id
_entity.type
_entity.pdbx_description
1 polymer ?
#
loop_
_entity_poly.entity_id
_entity_poly.type
_entity_poly.pdbx_seq_one_letter_code
_entity_poly.pdbx_strand_id
1 'polypeptide(L)'
;PLLLSRMKEVGKVFLATNSDYSYTDAIMSYLFDCTDGDERPWRSYFDLIVVDTRKPLFFAEGTVLRQVNTATGKLRIGTYTGPLQHCAVYSGGER
;
A
#
# COMPACT_ATOMS: atom_id res chain seq x y z
N PRO A 1 -0.07 -11.66 10.27
CA PRO A 1 -1.35 -11.50 11.00
C PRO A 1 -2.47 -12.45 10.53
N LEU A 2 -3.11 -13.15 11.46
CA LEU A 2 -4.13 -14.17 11.18
C LEU A 2 -5.36 -13.61 10.45
N LEU A 3 -5.90 -12.48 10.91
CA LEU A 3 -7.13 -11.90 10.35
C LEU A 3 -6.98 -11.53 8.86
N LEU A 4 -5.91 -10.81 8.51
CA LEU A 4 -5.69 -10.37 7.12
C LEU A 4 -5.45 -11.55 6.17
N SER A 5 -4.77 -12.61 6.65
CA SER A 5 -4.64 -13.85 5.86
C SER A 5 -6.00 -14.46 5.54
N ARG A 6 -6.91 -14.55 6.54
CA ARG A 6 -8.26 -15.10 6.34
C ARG A 6 -9.12 -14.23 5.42
N MET A 7 -9.05 -12.91 5.54
CA MET A 7 -9.76 -12.01 4.64
C MET A 7 -9.34 -12.21 3.18
N LYS A 8 -8.04 -12.44 2.94
CA LYS A 8 -7.48 -12.66 1.61
C LYS A 8 -7.85 -14.02 0.99
N GLU A 9 -8.22 -15.02 1.80
CA GLU A 9 -8.72 -16.31 1.31
C GLU A 9 -10.10 -16.17 0.64
N VAL A 10 -10.91 -15.18 1.05
CA VAL A 10 -12.31 -15.02 0.60
C VAL A 10 -12.56 -13.73 -0.19
N GLY A 11 -11.58 -12.84 -0.30
CA GLY A 11 -11.76 -11.55 -0.94
C GLY A 11 -10.44 -10.80 -1.15
N LYS A 12 -10.56 -9.57 -1.67
CA LYS A 12 -9.42 -8.67 -1.86
C LYS A 12 -9.27 -7.74 -0.66
N VAL A 13 -8.04 -7.50 -0.24
CA VAL A 13 -7.69 -6.63 0.89
C VAL A 13 -6.87 -5.46 0.38
N PHE A 14 -7.21 -4.23 0.76
CA PHE A 14 -6.46 -3.04 0.37
C PHE A 14 -6.15 -2.12 1.56
N LEU A 15 -5.09 -1.34 1.41
CA LEU A 15 -4.72 -0.26 2.33
C LEU A 15 -4.79 1.08 1.58
N ALA A 16 -5.53 2.04 2.12
CA ALA A 16 -5.62 3.41 1.60
C ALA A 16 -5.40 4.41 2.74
N THR A 17 -4.20 4.99 2.84
CA THR A 17 -3.80 5.87 3.96
C THR A 17 -3.38 7.26 3.49
N ASN A 18 -3.58 8.28 4.33
CA ASN A 18 -3.12 9.65 4.06
C ASN A 18 -1.62 9.83 4.34
N SER A 19 -1.02 8.93 5.11
CA SER A 19 0.40 8.95 5.45
C SER A 19 1.27 8.64 4.24
N ASP A 20 2.52 9.11 4.26
CA ASP A 20 3.51 8.78 3.25
C ASP A 20 4.00 7.32 3.37
N TYR A 21 4.74 6.85 2.37
CA TYR A 21 5.26 5.49 2.35
C TYR A 21 6.26 5.20 3.47
N SER A 22 7.15 6.13 3.80
CA SER A 22 8.23 5.86 4.76
C SER A 22 7.67 5.63 6.16
N TYR A 23 6.72 6.47 6.56
CA TYR A 23 6.00 6.32 7.81
C TYR A 23 5.15 5.05 7.82
N THR A 24 4.44 4.79 6.71
CA THR A 24 3.61 3.58 6.58
C THR A 24 4.44 2.30 6.67
N ASP A 25 5.59 2.25 6.00
CA ASP A 25 6.49 1.08 6.00
C ASP A 25 7.08 0.85 7.39
N ALA A 26 7.46 1.90 8.13
CA ALA A 26 7.95 1.78 9.50
C ALA A 26 6.89 1.21 10.46
N ILE A 27 5.68 1.78 10.46
CA ILE A 27 4.60 1.35 11.36
C ILE A 27 4.11 -0.06 10.99
N MET A 28 3.91 -0.32 9.70
CA MET A 28 3.43 -1.63 9.25
C MET A 28 4.48 -2.73 9.43
N SER A 29 5.77 -2.41 9.30
CA SER A 29 6.82 -3.37 9.65
C SER A 29 6.76 -3.73 11.13
N TYR A 30 6.67 -2.74 12.02
CA TYR A 30 6.53 -2.96 13.45
C TYR A 30 5.28 -3.79 13.82
N LEU A 31 4.12 -3.48 13.23
CA LEU A 31 2.87 -4.21 13.51
C LEU A 31 2.89 -5.67 13.04
N PHE A 32 3.77 -6.01 12.10
CA PHE A 32 3.87 -7.33 11.49
C PHE A 32 5.15 -8.07 11.90
N ASP A 33 6.01 -7.42 12.69
CA ASP A 33 7.17 -8.00 13.34
C ASP A 33 6.70 -8.91 14.48
N CYS A 34 6.27 -10.12 14.13
CA CYS A 34 5.81 -11.15 15.05
C CYS A 34 6.81 -12.30 15.05
N THR A 35 7.33 -12.63 16.22
CA THR A 35 8.37 -13.64 16.42
C THR A 35 7.96 -15.09 16.10
N ASP A 36 6.66 -15.35 15.96
CA ASP A 36 6.10 -16.71 15.91
C ASP A 36 5.40 -17.09 14.58
N GLY A 37 5.55 -16.28 13.52
CA GLY A 37 4.90 -16.52 12.23
C GLY A 37 5.85 -16.51 11.04
N ASP A 38 5.39 -17.02 9.88
CA ASP A 38 6.11 -16.90 8.60
C ASP A 38 6.56 -15.44 8.39
N GLU A 39 7.87 -15.21 8.37
CA GLU A 39 8.50 -13.93 8.06
C GLU A 39 8.20 -13.55 6.62
N ARG A 40 7.03 -12.95 6.38
CA ARG A 40 6.65 -12.40 5.10
C ARG A 40 6.43 -10.91 5.21
N PRO A 41 6.83 -10.11 4.21
CA PRO A 41 6.69 -8.66 4.26
C PRO A 41 5.22 -8.28 4.42
N TRP A 42 4.94 -7.28 5.25
CA TRP A 42 3.56 -6.81 5.54
C TRP A 42 2.79 -6.48 4.24
N ARG A 43 3.49 -6.02 3.20
CA ARG A 43 2.94 -5.70 1.88
C ARG A 43 2.23 -6.89 1.22
N SER A 44 2.68 -8.12 1.47
CA SER A 44 2.08 -9.34 0.91
C SER A 44 0.65 -9.62 1.41
N TYR A 45 0.25 -9.02 2.53
CA TYR A 45 -1.08 -9.16 3.10
C TYR A 45 -2.14 -8.32 2.36
N PHE A 46 -1.74 -7.43 1.46
CA PHE A 46 -2.62 -6.54 0.72
C PHE A 46 -2.51 -6.83 -0.78
N ASP A 47 -3.63 -6.74 -1.48
CA ASP A 47 -3.70 -6.82 -2.95
C ASP A 47 -3.48 -5.46 -3.60
N LEU A 48 -3.75 -4.38 -2.86
CA LEU A 48 -3.53 -3.00 -3.27
C LEU A 48 -3.10 -2.14 -2.08
N ILE A 49 -2.06 -1.34 -2.26
CA ILE A 49 -1.56 -0.40 -1.25
C ILE A 49 -1.48 0.98 -1.88
N VAL A 50 -2.18 1.94 -1.28
CA VAL A 50 -2.21 3.34 -1.70
C VAL A 50 -1.87 4.23 -0.49
N VAL A 51 -0.76 4.95 -0.60
CA VAL A 51 -0.30 5.96 0.36
C VAL A 51 -0.61 7.36 -0.16
N ASP A 52 -0.40 8.40 0.65
CA ASP A 52 -0.61 9.80 0.25
C ASP A 52 -2.01 10.07 -0.34
N THR A 53 -3.04 9.37 0.11
CA THR A 53 -4.38 9.42 -0.53
C THR A 53 -5.04 10.80 -0.47
N ARG A 54 -4.69 11.66 0.50
CA ARG A 54 -5.29 13.00 0.70
C ARG A 54 -6.82 12.98 0.88
N LYS A 55 -7.38 11.96 1.53
CA LYS A 55 -8.81 11.92 1.89
C LYS A 55 -9.20 13.20 2.64
N PRO A 56 -10.33 13.85 2.29
CA PRO A 56 -11.41 13.32 1.45
C PRO A 56 -11.24 13.52 -0.07
N LEU A 57 -10.23 14.25 -0.54
CA LEU A 57 -10.02 14.55 -1.97
C LEU A 57 -9.93 13.28 -2.84
N PHE A 58 -9.43 12.19 -2.28
CA PHE A 58 -9.37 10.85 -2.86
C PHE A 58 -10.70 10.28 -3.37
N PHE A 59 -11.84 10.80 -2.89
CA PHE A 59 -13.19 10.34 -3.26
C PHE A 59 -13.93 11.38 -4.14
N ALA A 60 -13.20 12.34 -4.69
CA ALA A 60 -13.72 13.38 -5.56
C ALA A 60 -12.90 13.48 -6.86
N GLU A 61 -11.90 14.37 -6.90
CA GLU A 61 -11.03 14.59 -8.06
C GLU A 61 -9.64 13.95 -7.91
N GLY A 62 -9.34 13.48 -6.70
CA GLY A 62 -8.08 12.89 -6.29
C GLY A 62 -6.82 13.59 -6.77
N THR A 63 -5.81 12.78 -7.05
CA THR A 63 -4.49 13.23 -7.50
C THR A 63 -3.90 12.24 -8.51
N VAL A 64 -2.83 12.65 -9.20
CA VAL A 64 -2.11 11.80 -10.14
C VAL A 64 -1.64 10.52 -9.46
N LEU A 65 -2.03 9.36 -9.99
CA LEU A 65 -1.55 8.06 -9.52
C LEU A 65 -0.08 7.87 -9.87
N ARG A 66 0.75 7.64 -8.85
CA ARG A 66 2.19 7.39 -8.99
C ARG A 66 2.56 6.08 -8.33
N GLN A 67 3.62 5.45 -8.83
CA GLN A 67 4.17 4.25 -8.20
C GLN A 67 5.33 4.61 -7.27
N VAL A 68 5.36 4.04 -6.07
CA VAL A 68 6.45 4.21 -5.11
C VAL A 68 7.57 3.21 -5.43
N ASN A 69 8.81 3.68 -5.45
CA ASN A 69 9.97 2.81 -5.39
C ASN A 69 10.17 2.37 -3.93
N THR A 70 9.75 1.15 -3.61
CA THR A 70 9.76 0.62 -2.24
C THR A 70 11.17 0.41 -1.67
N ALA A 71 12.22 0.41 -2.49
CA ALA A 71 13.60 0.34 -2.01
C ALA A 71 14.15 1.71 -1.55
N THR A 72 13.60 2.80 -2.08
CA THR A 72 14.08 4.17 -1.75
C THR A 72 13.04 5.04 -1.07
N GLY A 73 11.78 4.60 -1.03
CA GLY A 73 10.62 5.36 -0.57
C GLY A 73 10.21 6.53 -1.47
N LYS A 74 10.90 6.74 -2.60
CA LYS A 74 10.63 7.86 -3.52
C LYS A 74 9.61 7.48 -4.58
N LEU A 75 8.88 8.48 -5.08
CA LEU A 75 7.98 8.31 -6.21
C LEU A 75 8.77 8.08 -7.50
N ARG A 76 8.33 7.11 -8.30
CA ARG A 76 8.80 6.97 -9.69
C ARG A 76 8.32 8.18 -10.50
N ILE A 77 9.15 8.61 -11.44
CA ILE A 77 8.83 9.76 -12.31
C ILE A 77 7.72 9.35 -13.28
N GLY A 78 6.71 10.19 -13.41
CA GLY A 78 5.58 10.01 -14.33
C GLY A 78 4.33 9.43 -13.69
N THR A 79 3.24 9.45 -14.46
CA THR A 79 1.96 8.82 -14.10
C THR A 79 2.04 7.32 -14.34
N TYR A 80 1.56 6.52 -13.39
CA TYR A 80 1.52 5.08 -13.57
C TYR A 80 0.33 4.66 -14.45
N THR A 81 0.59 3.99 -15.57
CA THR A 81 -0.43 3.50 -16.53
C THR A 81 -0.44 1.98 -16.68
N GLY A 82 0.30 1.26 -15.85
CA GLY A 82 0.42 -0.19 -15.91
C GLY A 82 -0.71 -0.95 -15.18
N PRO A 83 -0.79 -2.28 -15.37
CA PRO A 83 -1.71 -3.12 -14.58
C PRO A 83 -1.26 -3.21 -13.12
N LEU A 84 -2.20 -3.43 -12.20
CA LEU A 84 -1.87 -3.59 -10.78
C LEU A 84 -0.89 -4.75 -10.56
N GLN A 85 0.29 -4.44 -10.02
CA GLN A 85 1.32 -5.41 -9.70
C GLN A 85 1.23 -5.88 -8.24
N HIS A 86 1.46 -7.18 -8.01
CA HIS A 86 1.52 -7.75 -6.67
C HIS A 86 2.64 -7.10 -5.85
N CYS A 87 2.36 -6.76 -4.58
CA CYS A 87 3.25 -6.04 -3.67
C CYS A 87 3.70 -4.64 -4.13
N ALA A 88 3.12 -4.08 -5.22
CA ALA A 88 3.37 -2.70 -5.60
C ALA A 88 2.64 -1.73 -4.67
N VAL A 89 3.26 -0.57 -4.49
CA VAL A 89 2.72 0.52 -3.68
C VAL A 89 2.50 1.73 -4.56
N TYR A 90 1.33 2.34 -4.44
CA TYR A 90 0.93 3.53 -5.17
C TYR A 90 0.80 4.72 -4.21
N SER A 91 0.89 5.92 -4.76
CA SER A 91 0.77 7.18 -4.02
C SER A 91 -0.24 8.08 -4.73
N GLY A 92 -1.11 8.74 -3.95
CA GLY A 92 -2.17 9.59 -4.45
C GLY A 92 -3.36 8.81 -5.00
N GLY A 93 -3.93 9.28 -6.11
CA GLY A 93 -5.07 8.67 -6.78
C GLY A 93 -6.37 9.46 -6.59
N GLU A 94 -6.93 9.90 -7.71
CA GLU A 94 -8.29 9.60 -8.23
C GLU A 94 -8.47 10.41 -9.52
N ARG A 95 -7.74 10.02 -10.57
CA ARG A 95 -8.23 9.93 -11.95
C ARG A 95 -7.36 8.92 -12.69
#